data_AF-A0A975W0R0-F1
#
_entry.id   AF-A0A975W0R0-F1
#
_cell.length_a   1.000
_cell.length_b   1.000
_cell.length_c   1.000
_cell.angle_alpha   90.00
_cell.angle_beta   90.00
_cell.angle_gamma   90.00
#
_symmetry.space_group_name_H-M   'P 1'
#
loop_
_entity.id
_entity.type
_entity.pdbx_description
1 polymer ?
#
loop_
_entity_poly.entity_id
_entity_poly.type
_entity_poly.pdbx_seq_one_letter_code
_entity_poly.pdbx_strand_id
1 'polypeptide(L)'
;MVICEGIGTALAIHQATGLPVIAALSAQNLPEVARRLHGKLQGHPVLYADHDGANTHHKGQTDAVRAARILGSARTRIALPLHPHGPTPPGYDARDQLRDGGVEAIRRTLAATLTPRQLERRLPPAVILSTQPSPASAPVAPKANPAPVPSMPRQEPPMPQSAIAEPEVPTQPTALETTDPFKALNDAAEDLEREAQPPDGPAGERYAIDQDHMAAEAILAHLSPEAERALAAATLGEPLTPAQRLLLNDGRHRDLIDDTDQPTPLGQLAHRSLQAKVEEERAQLQQQLRTRNIDAVLGKPQRQTVKQERAQEQAQEQGDSRILESRPTSVLPLLDLSPLPMIATAHAVGMGH
;
A
#
# COMPACT_ATOMS: atom_id res chain seq x y z
N MET A 1 -1.77 -6.97 -26.59
CA MET A 1 -2.19 -7.33 -25.22
C MET A 1 -1.17 -6.77 -24.25
N VAL A 2 -1.63 -6.31 -23.08
CA VAL A 2 -0.79 -5.75 -22.02
C VAL A 2 -0.87 -6.65 -20.78
N ILE A 3 0.23 -6.77 -20.03
CA ILE A 3 0.29 -7.50 -18.76
C ILE A 3 0.83 -6.53 -17.71
N CYS A 4 0.18 -6.42 -16.54
CA CYS A 4 0.57 -5.47 -15.49
C CYS A 4 0.38 -6.08 -14.10
N GLU A 5 0.85 -5.38 -13.07
CA GLU A 5 0.74 -5.79 -11.66
C GLU A 5 -0.71 -5.68 -11.15
N GLY A 6 -1.23 -4.46 -11.01
CA GLY A 6 -2.49 -4.21 -10.29
C GLY A 6 -3.75 -4.18 -11.16
N ILE A 7 -4.90 -4.39 -10.53
CA ILE A 7 -6.23 -4.23 -11.15
C ILE A 7 -6.46 -2.76 -11.55
N GLY A 8 -6.08 -1.80 -10.70
CA GLY A 8 -6.21 -0.37 -11.00
C GLY A 8 -5.44 0.02 -12.26
N THR A 9 -4.20 -0.43 -12.36
CA THR A 9 -3.34 -0.29 -13.55
C THR A 9 -3.99 -0.94 -14.78
N ALA A 10 -4.52 -2.15 -14.63
CA ALA A 10 -5.17 -2.88 -15.72
C ALA A 10 -6.40 -2.16 -16.28
N LEU A 11 -7.28 -1.69 -15.40
CA LEU A 11 -8.48 -0.95 -15.77
C LEU A 11 -8.13 0.36 -16.46
N ALA A 12 -7.14 1.11 -15.94
CA ALA A 12 -6.69 2.35 -16.55
C ALA A 12 -6.14 2.14 -17.98
N ILE A 13 -5.32 1.10 -18.17
CA ILE A 13 -4.78 0.74 -19.49
C ILE A 13 -5.90 0.32 -20.45
N HIS A 14 -6.83 -0.52 -19.98
CA HIS A 14 -7.95 -0.98 -20.79
C HIS A 14 -8.85 0.19 -21.20
N GLN A 15 -9.18 1.07 -20.27
CA GLN A 15 -9.96 2.29 -20.53
C GLN A 15 -9.28 3.20 -21.57
N ALA A 16 -7.96 3.38 -21.49
CA ALA A 16 -7.23 4.26 -22.40
C ALA A 16 -7.06 3.68 -23.82
N THR A 17 -6.99 2.35 -23.95
CA THR A 17 -6.53 1.71 -25.19
C THR A 17 -7.51 0.72 -25.82
N GLY A 18 -8.49 0.22 -25.07
CA GLY A 18 -9.36 -0.89 -25.46
C GLY A 18 -8.63 -2.23 -25.62
N LEU A 19 -7.32 -2.30 -25.32
CA LEU A 19 -6.55 -3.54 -25.49
C LEU A 19 -6.90 -4.56 -24.39
N PRO A 20 -6.81 -5.87 -24.67
CA PRO A 20 -6.86 -6.89 -23.63
C PRO A 20 -5.71 -6.68 -22.63
N VAL A 21 -6.03 -6.70 -21.33
CA VAL A 21 -5.06 -6.54 -20.23
C VAL A 21 -5.17 -7.70 -19.25
N ILE A 22 -4.02 -8.21 -18.80
CA ILE A 22 -3.92 -9.22 -17.76
C ILE A 22 -3.30 -8.58 -16.52
N ALA A 23 -4.00 -8.60 -15.39
CA ALA A 23 -3.47 -8.19 -14.09
C ALA A 23 -2.88 -9.41 -13.37
N ALA A 24 -1.63 -9.31 -12.91
CA ALA A 24 -0.96 -10.36 -12.14
C ALA A 24 -1.26 -10.29 -10.63
N LEU A 25 -1.96 -9.25 -10.18
CA LEU A 25 -2.32 -8.91 -8.80
C LEU A 25 -1.12 -8.55 -7.89
N SER A 26 0.12 -8.80 -8.33
CA SER A 26 1.36 -8.31 -7.73
C SER A 26 2.51 -8.39 -8.73
N ALA A 27 3.55 -7.54 -8.59
CA ALA A 27 4.79 -7.60 -9.37
C ALA A 27 5.44 -8.97 -9.25
N GLN A 28 5.46 -9.54 -8.04
CA GLN A 28 6.03 -10.86 -7.76
C GLN A 28 5.36 -11.99 -8.53
N ASN A 29 4.10 -11.78 -8.96
CA ASN A 29 3.36 -12.76 -9.74
C ASN A 29 3.63 -12.64 -11.25
N LEU A 30 4.20 -11.53 -11.73
CA LEU A 30 4.49 -11.34 -13.16
C LEU A 30 5.32 -12.48 -13.76
N PRO A 31 6.40 -12.99 -13.11
CA PRO A 31 7.15 -14.13 -13.65
C PRO A 31 6.33 -15.43 -13.73
N GLU A 32 5.45 -15.68 -12.76
CA GLU A 32 4.62 -16.88 -12.76
C GLU A 32 3.51 -16.80 -13.82
N VAL A 33 2.85 -15.65 -13.93
CA VAL A 33 1.90 -15.36 -15.01
C VAL A 33 2.58 -15.50 -16.37
N ALA A 34 3.79 -14.95 -16.52
CA ALA A 34 4.59 -15.09 -17.72
C ALA A 34 4.88 -16.56 -18.07
N ARG A 35 5.24 -17.41 -17.10
CA ARG A 35 5.45 -18.86 -17.32
C ARG A 35 4.19 -19.53 -17.81
N ARG A 36 3.04 -19.28 -17.19
CA ARG A 36 1.76 -19.91 -17.56
C ARG A 36 1.24 -19.49 -18.93
N LEU A 37 1.58 -18.28 -19.34
CA LEU A 37 1.22 -17.72 -20.64
C LEU A 37 2.25 -18.03 -21.73
N HIS A 38 3.49 -18.39 -21.36
CA HIS A 38 4.53 -18.72 -22.32
C HIS A 38 4.07 -19.85 -23.26
N GLY A 39 4.24 -19.64 -24.57
CA GLY A 39 3.80 -20.57 -25.61
C GLY A 39 2.31 -20.52 -25.94
N LYS A 40 1.47 -19.91 -25.08
CA LYS A 40 0.03 -19.70 -25.35
C LYS A 40 -0.27 -18.35 -26.00
N LEU A 41 0.61 -17.37 -25.80
CA LEU A 41 0.44 -16.04 -26.39
C LEU A 41 0.88 -16.02 -27.84
N GLN A 42 0.01 -15.49 -28.70
CA GLN A 42 0.36 -15.08 -30.06
C GLN A 42 0.73 -13.58 -30.05
N GLY A 43 1.77 -13.20 -30.80
CA GLY A 43 2.20 -11.82 -30.97
C GLY A 43 3.19 -11.30 -29.94
N HIS A 44 3.17 -9.96 -29.74
CA HIS A 44 4.15 -9.21 -28.95
C HIS A 44 3.52 -8.66 -27.67
N PRO A 45 3.68 -9.33 -26.51
CA PRO A 45 3.16 -8.82 -25.26
C PRO A 45 3.93 -7.57 -24.81
N VAL A 46 3.22 -6.64 -24.17
CA VAL A 46 3.82 -5.50 -23.47
C VAL A 46 3.60 -5.69 -21.98
N LEU A 47 4.68 -5.64 -21.20
CA LEU A 47 4.62 -5.60 -19.74
C LEU A 47 4.55 -4.14 -19.31
N TYR A 48 3.54 -3.77 -18.54
CA TYR A 48 3.42 -2.44 -17.96
C TYR A 48 3.86 -2.53 -16.51
N ALA A 49 5.03 -1.97 -16.21
CA ALA A 49 5.63 -1.99 -14.88
C ALA A 49 5.29 -0.71 -14.12
N ASP A 50 5.14 -0.81 -12.81
CA ASP A 50 5.04 0.37 -11.95
C ASP A 50 6.43 1.02 -11.79
N HIS A 51 6.46 2.33 -11.62
CA HIS A 51 7.68 3.08 -11.42
C HIS A 51 8.10 3.07 -9.95
N ASP A 52 8.54 1.91 -9.47
CA ASP A 52 9.03 1.75 -8.11
C ASP A 52 10.35 2.51 -7.87
N GLY A 53 10.46 3.08 -6.68
CA GLY A 53 11.66 3.78 -6.23
C GLY A 53 12.70 2.87 -5.56
N ALA A 54 13.75 3.49 -5.03
CA ALA A 54 14.85 2.76 -4.36
C ALA A 54 14.40 1.98 -3.11
N ASN A 55 13.43 2.51 -2.35
CA ASN A 55 12.93 1.90 -1.10
C ASN A 55 12.25 0.55 -1.34
N THR A 56 11.66 0.34 -2.51
CA THR A 56 11.07 -0.94 -2.93
C THR A 56 12.01 -1.74 -3.82
N HIS A 57 13.29 -1.35 -3.88
CA HIS A 57 14.31 -1.97 -4.72
C HIS A 57 13.90 -2.10 -6.20
N HIS A 58 13.10 -1.17 -6.73
CA HIS A 58 12.62 -1.19 -8.12
C HIS A 58 11.95 -2.54 -8.47
N LYS A 59 11.12 -3.06 -7.55
CA LYS A 59 10.51 -4.39 -7.64
C LYS A 59 9.67 -4.55 -8.91
N GLY A 60 8.77 -3.62 -9.20
CA GLY A 60 7.93 -3.62 -10.39
C GLY A 60 8.72 -3.69 -11.69
N GLN A 61 9.79 -2.90 -11.82
CA GLN A 61 10.65 -2.93 -13.00
C GLN A 61 11.46 -4.24 -13.08
N THR A 62 11.95 -4.73 -11.95
CA THR A 62 12.77 -5.95 -11.88
C THR A 62 11.95 -7.18 -12.25
N ASP A 63 10.75 -7.34 -11.69
CA ASP A 63 9.88 -8.47 -12.01
C ASP A 63 9.30 -8.39 -13.43
N ALA A 64 9.05 -7.18 -13.96
CA ALA A 64 8.72 -7.00 -15.37
C ALA A 64 9.87 -7.46 -16.28
N VAL A 65 11.12 -7.14 -15.94
CA VAL A 65 12.28 -7.67 -16.68
C VAL A 65 12.32 -9.20 -16.66
N ARG A 66 12.12 -9.82 -15.49
CA ARG A 66 12.09 -11.29 -15.36
C ARG A 66 10.97 -11.91 -16.20
N ALA A 67 9.76 -11.37 -16.10
CA ALA A 67 8.62 -11.79 -16.90
C ALA A 67 8.89 -11.65 -18.40
N ALA A 68 9.56 -10.57 -18.82
CA ALA A 68 9.90 -10.36 -20.24
C ALA A 68 10.89 -11.40 -20.75
N ARG A 69 11.87 -11.80 -19.93
CA ARG A 69 12.82 -12.88 -20.27
C ARG A 69 12.09 -14.19 -20.45
N ILE A 70 11.15 -14.52 -19.55
CA ILE A 70 10.33 -15.74 -19.63
C ILE A 70 9.46 -15.71 -20.89
N LEU A 71 8.78 -14.60 -21.19
CA LEU A 71 7.95 -14.47 -22.39
C LEU A 71 8.77 -14.42 -23.69
N GLY A 72 10.07 -14.20 -23.60
CA GLY A 72 11.01 -14.08 -24.70
C GLY A 72 11.38 -12.62 -24.95
N SER A 73 12.61 -12.24 -24.57
CA SER A 73 13.10 -10.85 -24.60
C SER A 73 13.06 -10.19 -25.98
N ALA A 74 13.17 -10.97 -27.06
CA ALA A 74 13.15 -10.44 -28.42
C ALA A 74 11.77 -9.91 -28.85
N ARG A 75 10.70 -10.54 -28.37
CA ARG A 75 9.31 -10.22 -28.74
C ARG A 75 8.55 -9.42 -27.69
N THR A 76 9.09 -9.30 -26.48
CA THR A 76 8.45 -8.62 -25.36
C THR A 76 9.00 -7.21 -25.20
N ARG A 77 8.11 -6.27 -24.89
CA ARG A 77 8.43 -4.87 -24.59
C ARG A 77 7.96 -4.51 -23.19
N ILE A 78 8.57 -3.50 -22.58
CA ILE A 78 8.23 -3.02 -21.24
C ILE A 78 7.85 -1.54 -21.33
N ALA A 79 6.65 -1.22 -20.92
CA ALA A 79 6.16 0.13 -20.73
C ALA A 79 6.43 0.54 -19.28
N LEU A 80 7.06 1.70 -19.09
CA LEU A 80 7.37 2.25 -17.77
C LEU A 80 6.82 3.67 -17.70
N PRO A 81 5.83 3.94 -16.84
CA PRO A 81 5.25 5.26 -16.71
C PRO A 81 6.30 6.23 -16.14
N LEU A 82 6.21 7.47 -16.60
CA LEU A 82 7.00 8.59 -16.11
C LEU A 82 6.03 9.73 -15.79
N HIS A 83 6.32 10.45 -14.71
CA HIS A 83 5.60 11.67 -14.39
C HIS A 83 5.92 12.74 -15.43
N PRO A 84 4.93 13.47 -15.97
CA PRO A 84 5.13 14.40 -17.08
C PRO A 84 5.98 15.61 -16.71
N HIS A 85 6.04 15.98 -15.42
CA HIS A 85 6.71 17.17 -14.93
C HIS A 85 7.64 16.82 -13.77
N GLY A 86 8.92 16.59 -14.06
CA GLY A 86 9.94 16.36 -13.03
C GLY A 86 10.12 14.89 -12.64
N PRO A 87 10.66 14.63 -11.43
CA PRO A 87 10.97 13.27 -11.00
C PRO A 87 9.69 12.44 -10.89
N THR A 88 9.78 11.17 -11.29
CA THR A 88 8.65 10.25 -11.17
C THR A 88 8.53 9.78 -9.72
N PRO A 89 7.36 9.95 -9.07
CA PRO A 89 7.14 9.45 -7.72
C PRO A 89 7.35 7.93 -7.63
N PRO A 90 7.87 7.40 -6.51
CA PRO A 90 7.87 5.96 -6.27
C PRO A 90 6.46 5.37 -6.31
N GLY A 91 6.29 4.24 -7.01
CA GLY A 91 5.00 3.57 -7.16
C GLY A 91 4.10 4.18 -8.24
N TYR A 92 4.59 5.15 -9.02
CA TYR A 92 3.80 5.79 -10.06
C TYR A 92 3.39 4.77 -11.14
N ASP A 93 2.09 4.67 -11.40
CA ASP A 93 1.50 3.63 -12.26
C ASP A 93 0.63 4.22 -13.39
N ALA A 94 -0.10 3.35 -14.11
CA ALA A 94 -1.04 3.80 -15.15
C ALA A 94 -2.26 4.56 -14.59
N ARG A 95 -2.69 4.27 -13.36
CA ARG A 95 -3.82 4.96 -12.73
C ARG A 95 -3.43 6.40 -12.41
N ASP A 96 -2.22 6.63 -11.91
CA ASP A 96 -1.69 7.97 -11.71
C ASP A 96 -1.52 8.72 -13.04
N GLN A 97 -1.00 8.05 -14.09
CA GLN A 97 -0.93 8.67 -15.42
C GLN A 97 -2.30 9.06 -15.97
N LEU A 98 -3.33 8.24 -15.73
CA LEU A 98 -4.70 8.57 -16.12
C LEU A 98 -5.23 9.79 -15.37
N ARG A 99 -4.94 9.89 -14.07
CA ARG A 99 -5.32 11.05 -13.23
C ARG A 99 -4.62 12.33 -13.69
N ASP A 100 -3.32 12.27 -13.93
CA ASP A 100 -2.49 13.48 -14.12
C ASP A 100 -2.46 13.95 -15.59
N GLY A 101 -2.51 13.01 -16.54
CA GLY A 101 -2.30 13.29 -17.97
C GLY A 101 -3.34 12.65 -18.90
N GLY A 102 -4.37 12.00 -18.36
CA GLY A 102 -5.44 11.37 -19.11
C GLY A 102 -5.01 10.17 -19.94
N VAL A 103 -5.91 9.71 -20.82
CA VAL A 103 -5.70 8.51 -21.66
C VAL A 103 -4.50 8.64 -22.60
N GLU A 104 -4.16 9.86 -23.02
CA GLU A 104 -3.03 10.12 -23.91
C GLU A 104 -1.68 9.89 -23.22
N ALA A 105 -1.59 10.08 -21.90
CA ALA A 105 -0.36 9.78 -21.16
C ALA A 105 -0.02 8.28 -21.24
N ILE A 106 -1.01 7.42 -21.03
CA ILE A 106 -0.85 5.96 -21.12
C ILE A 106 -0.50 5.53 -22.55
N ARG A 107 -1.17 6.10 -23.56
CA ARG A 107 -0.89 5.82 -24.98
C ARG A 107 0.55 6.17 -25.34
N ARG A 108 1.05 7.32 -24.88
CA ARG A 108 2.46 7.70 -25.07
C ARG A 108 3.41 6.72 -24.39
N THR A 109 3.13 6.29 -23.16
CA THR A 109 3.94 5.29 -22.45
C THR A 109 4.00 3.97 -23.24
N LEU A 110 2.87 3.50 -23.78
CA LEU A 110 2.79 2.30 -24.61
C LEU A 110 3.42 2.45 -26.00
N ALA A 111 3.55 3.67 -26.52
CA ALA A 111 4.30 3.94 -27.75
C ALA A 111 5.82 3.98 -27.48
N ALA A 112 6.23 4.43 -26.30
CA ALA A 112 7.63 4.63 -25.90
C ALA A 112 8.21 3.44 -25.10
N THR A 113 7.87 2.21 -25.48
CA THR A 113 8.33 1.02 -24.74
C THR A 113 9.83 0.78 -24.84
N LEU A 114 10.35 0.10 -23.83
CA LEU A 114 11.73 -0.34 -23.70
C LEU A 114 11.85 -1.83 -24.00
N THR A 115 13.01 -2.23 -24.51
CA THR A 115 13.44 -3.63 -24.44
C THR A 115 13.84 -4.00 -23.01
N PRO A 116 13.78 -5.28 -22.61
CA PRO A 116 14.21 -5.69 -21.27
C PRO A 116 15.65 -5.27 -20.96
N ARG A 117 16.55 -5.41 -21.94
CA ARG A 117 17.96 -4.99 -21.83
C ARG A 117 18.13 -3.48 -21.63
N GLN A 118 17.26 -2.66 -22.23
CA GLN A 118 17.30 -1.20 -22.03
C GLN A 118 16.84 -0.82 -20.63
N LEU A 119 15.80 -1.48 -20.11
CA LEU A 119 15.34 -1.24 -18.74
C LEU A 119 16.36 -1.72 -17.71
N GLU A 120 16.95 -2.91 -17.89
CA GLU A 120 18.00 -3.43 -17.02
C GLU A 120 19.18 -2.47 -16.87
N ARG A 121 19.62 -1.81 -17.95
CA ARG A 121 20.69 -0.81 -17.91
C ARG A 121 20.35 0.46 -17.13
N ARG A 122 19.06 0.73 -16.90
CA ARG A 122 18.58 1.87 -16.12
C ARG A 122 18.44 1.53 -14.63
N LEU A 123 18.44 0.25 -14.28
CA LEU A 123 18.34 -0.21 -12.89
C LEU A 123 19.72 -0.18 -12.22
N PRO A 124 19.79 0.13 -10.92
CA PRO A 124 21.05 0.09 -10.19
C PRO A 124 21.67 -1.32 -10.19
N PRO A 125 23.00 -1.48 -10.32
CA PRO A 125 23.66 -2.78 -10.40
C PRO A 125 23.36 -3.71 -9.21
N ALA A 126 23.18 -3.15 -8.01
CA ALA A 126 22.86 -3.89 -6.79
C ALA A 126 21.53 -4.65 -6.88
N VAL A 127 20.56 -4.14 -7.65
CA VAL A 127 19.25 -4.77 -7.85
C VAL A 127 19.34 -5.93 -8.84
N ILE A 128 20.29 -5.88 -9.78
CA ILE A 128 20.45 -6.88 -10.84
C ILE A 128 21.10 -8.16 -10.28
N LEU A 129 22.04 -8.03 -9.33
CA LEU A 129 22.82 -9.15 -8.78
C LEU A 129 22.09 -9.98 -7.71
N SER A 130 21.07 -9.42 -7.05
CA SER A 130 20.23 -10.14 -6.06
C SER A 130 19.29 -11.19 -6.69
N THR A 131 19.31 -11.34 -8.01
CA THR A 131 18.27 -12.07 -8.77
C THR A 131 18.76 -13.31 -9.52
N GLN A 132 19.99 -13.77 -9.26
CA GLN A 132 20.43 -15.09 -9.70
C GLN A 132 19.83 -16.16 -8.77
N PRO A 133 19.18 -17.22 -9.29
CA PRO A 133 18.94 -18.41 -8.48
C PRO A 133 20.29 -18.97 -8.03
N SER A 134 20.42 -19.26 -6.74
CA SER A 134 21.63 -19.84 -6.16
C SER A 134 22.03 -21.11 -6.93
N PRO A 135 23.31 -21.33 -7.29
CA PRO A 135 23.76 -22.52 -8.01
C PRO A 135 23.86 -23.70 -7.04
N ALA A 136 22.73 -24.14 -6.51
CA ALA A 136 22.62 -25.33 -5.67
C ALA A 136 21.34 -26.10 -6.01
N SER A 137 21.16 -26.40 -7.30
CA SER A 137 20.20 -27.40 -7.76
C SER A 137 20.69 -27.95 -9.11
N ALA A 138 21.81 -28.66 -9.06
CA ALA A 138 22.10 -29.64 -10.10
C ALA A 138 21.06 -30.77 -10.01
N PRO A 139 20.64 -31.38 -11.14
CA PRO A 139 19.69 -32.48 -11.12
C PRO A 139 20.33 -33.68 -10.42
N VAL A 140 19.80 -34.05 -9.25
CA VAL A 140 20.17 -35.29 -8.58
C VAL A 140 19.63 -36.45 -9.44
N ALA A 141 20.56 -37.25 -9.96
CA ALA A 141 20.28 -38.49 -10.67
C ALA A 141 19.44 -39.46 -9.80
N PRO A 142 18.57 -40.30 -10.40
CA PRO A 142 17.72 -41.20 -9.64
C PRO A 142 18.58 -42.28 -8.97
N LYS A 143 18.64 -42.26 -7.63
CA LYS A 143 19.19 -43.38 -6.85
C LYS A 143 18.11 -44.45 -6.64
N ALA A 144 18.47 -45.67 -7.00
CA ALA A 144 17.67 -46.87 -6.85
C ALA A 144 17.27 -47.14 -5.39
N ASN A 145 16.05 -47.66 -5.21
CA ASN A 145 15.49 -48.15 -3.95
C ASN A 145 16.40 -49.21 -3.28
N PRO A 146 16.66 -49.11 -1.96
CA PRO A 146 16.97 -50.26 -1.15
C PRO A 146 15.70 -50.89 -0.55
N ALA A 147 15.78 -52.22 -0.39
CA ALA A 147 14.76 -53.14 0.09
C ALA A 147 14.31 -52.89 1.55
N PRO A 148 13.18 -53.48 2.01
CA PRO A 148 12.58 -53.17 3.30
C PRO A 148 13.29 -53.87 4.46
N VAL A 149 13.46 -53.15 5.57
CA VAL A 149 13.96 -53.69 6.85
C VAL A 149 12.78 -54.01 7.79
N PRO A 150 12.86 -55.09 8.59
CA PRO A 150 11.72 -55.62 9.33
C PRO A 150 11.50 -54.97 10.70
N SER A 151 10.24 -54.94 11.11
CA SER A 151 9.67 -54.43 12.35
C SER A 151 10.08 -55.21 13.61
N MET A 152 10.34 -54.52 14.72
CA MET A 152 10.37 -55.03 16.11
C MET A 152 10.18 -53.83 17.09
N PRO A 153 9.80 -54.02 18.37
CA PRO A 153 8.57 -53.45 18.92
C PRO A 153 8.76 -52.30 19.93
N ARG A 154 7.65 -51.56 20.14
CA ARG A 154 7.47 -50.47 21.10
C ARG A 154 7.74 -50.92 22.55
N GLN A 155 8.53 -50.12 23.27
CA GLN A 155 8.51 -50.05 24.73
C GLN A 155 7.87 -48.72 25.15
N GLU A 156 6.83 -48.81 26.00
CA GLU A 156 6.19 -47.67 26.65
C GLU A 156 7.04 -47.19 27.85
N PRO A 157 7.23 -45.87 28.04
CA PRO A 157 7.84 -45.33 29.25
C PRO A 157 6.81 -45.13 30.38
N PRO A 158 7.20 -45.34 31.65
CA PRO A 158 6.32 -45.17 32.80
C PRO A 158 6.21 -43.72 33.28
N MET A 159 5.04 -43.41 33.85
CA MET A 159 4.72 -42.18 34.58
C MET A 159 5.59 -41.98 35.83
N PRO A 160 5.83 -40.72 36.24
CA PRO A 160 5.96 -40.40 37.66
C PRO A 160 4.94 -39.36 38.15
N GLN A 161 4.76 -39.43 39.46
CA GLN A 161 3.69 -38.89 40.29
C GLN A 161 3.88 -37.42 40.67
N SER A 162 2.75 -36.81 41.03
CA SER A 162 2.59 -35.47 41.59
C SER A 162 3.42 -35.22 42.86
N ALA A 163 4.03 -34.04 42.96
CA ALA A 163 4.41 -33.44 44.24
C ALA A 163 4.16 -31.93 44.18
N ILE A 164 3.48 -31.45 45.20
CA ILE A 164 3.04 -30.07 45.45
C ILE A 164 4.19 -29.34 46.14
N ALA A 165 4.52 -28.11 45.71
CA ALA A 165 5.31 -27.16 46.50
C ALA A 165 4.92 -25.71 46.17
N GLU A 166 4.86 -24.91 47.22
CA GLU A 166 4.42 -23.51 47.31
C GLU A 166 5.32 -22.52 46.54
N PRO A 167 4.81 -21.35 46.11
CA PRO A 167 5.65 -20.31 45.54
C PRO A 167 6.21 -19.39 46.64
N GLU A 168 7.53 -19.39 46.80
CA GLU A 168 8.28 -18.36 47.52
C GLU A 168 8.36 -17.05 46.71
N VAL A 169 8.14 -15.95 47.44
CA VAL A 169 8.31 -14.56 47.01
C VAL A 169 9.79 -14.17 47.08
N PRO A 170 10.34 -13.44 46.09
CA PRO A 170 11.50 -12.59 46.34
C PRO A 170 11.21 -11.11 46.11
N THR A 171 11.44 -10.35 47.18
CA THR A 171 11.62 -8.90 47.25
C THR A 171 12.98 -8.46 46.68
N GLN A 172 12.96 -7.53 45.70
CA GLN A 172 13.79 -6.32 45.43
C GLN A 172 15.33 -6.33 45.66
N PRO A 173 16.14 -5.29 45.31
CA PRO A 173 15.96 -4.10 44.44
C PRO A 173 17.11 -3.92 43.41
N THR A 174 16.92 -3.20 42.29
CA THR A 174 18.08 -2.50 41.66
C THR A 174 17.70 -1.38 40.68
N ALA A 175 18.34 -0.23 40.92
CA ALA A 175 18.82 0.80 40.00
C ALA A 175 17.88 1.42 38.92
N LEU A 176 17.64 2.73 39.10
CA LEU A 176 17.29 3.67 38.04
C LEU A 176 18.44 3.75 37.03
N GLU A 177 18.29 3.10 35.87
CA GLU A 177 19.03 3.45 34.66
C GLU A 177 18.14 4.31 33.76
N THR A 178 18.65 5.51 33.47
CA THR A 178 18.10 6.45 32.50
C THR A 178 18.21 5.83 31.11
N THR A 179 17.14 5.19 30.65
CA THR A 179 17.04 4.65 29.29
C THR A 179 16.48 5.72 28.36
N ASP A 180 17.19 5.95 27.26
CA ASP A 180 16.77 6.83 26.16
C ASP A 180 15.40 6.36 25.62
N PRO A 181 14.35 7.20 25.65
CA PRO A 181 13.00 6.81 25.25
C PRO A 181 12.91 6.35 23.79
N PHE A 182 13.89 6.71 22.94
CA PHE A 182 13.96 6.19 21.57
C PHE A 182 14.49 4.76 21.48
N LYS A 183 15.37 4.35 22.40
CA LYS A 183 15.89 2.97 22.42
C LYS A 183 14.83 1.99 22.91
N ALA A 184 14.03 2.37 23.91
CA ALA A 184 12.94 1.55 24.41
C ALA A 184 11.82 1.31 23.36
N LEU A 185 11.57 2.29 22.49
CA LEU A 185 10.64 2.14 21.37
C LEU A 185 11.18 1.23 20.27
N ASN A 186 12.50 1.29 20.00
CA ASN A 186 13.13 0.46 18.99
C ASN A 186 13.26 -0.99 19.47
N ASP A 187 13.61 -1.20 20.74
CA ASP A 187 13.70 -2.53 21.36
C ASP A 187 12.30 -3.18 21.42
N ALA A 188 11.24 -2.42 21.74
CA ALA A 188 9.86 -2.91 21.71
C ALA A 188 9.33 -3.21 20.29
N ALA A 189 9.81 -2.48 19.28
CA ALA A 189 9.50 -2.75 17.88
C ALA A 189 10.21 -4.01 17.37
N GLU A 190 11.46 -4.23 17.77
CA GLU A 190 12.19 -5.48 17.47
C GLU A 190 11.59 -6.69 18.19
N ASP A 191 11.10 -6.53 19.42
CA ASP A 191 10.44 -7.62 20.14
C ASP A 191 9.08 -7.98 19.52
N LEU A 192 8.32 -7.00 19.03
CA LEU A 192 7.10 -7.23 18.22
C LEU A 192 7.40 -7.88 16.87
N GLU A 193 8.53 -7.57 16.23
CA GLU A 193 8.96 -8.24 14.99
C GLU A 193 9.47 -9.67 15.22
N ARG A 194 10.06 -9.95 16.39
CA ARG A 194 10.43 -11.32 16.81
C ARG A 194 9.20 -12.15 17.17
N GLU A 195 8.18 -11.55 17.79
CA GLU A 195 6.93 -12.23 18.15
C GLU A 195 6.01 -12.45 16.93
N ALA A 196 6.15 -11.63 15.88
CA ALA A 196 5.47 -11.79 14.59
C ALA A 196 6.19 -12.74 13.61
N GLN A 197 7.34 -13.31 14.00
CA GLN A 197 8.04 -14.33 13.21
C GLN A 197 7.45 -15.71 13.50
N PRO A 198 6.84 -16.40 12.50
CA PRO A 198 6.36 -17.76 12.71
C PRO A 198 7.55 -18.68 13.02
N PRO A 199 7.37 -19.70 13.90
CA PRO A 199 8.46 -20.56 14.33
C PRO A 199 9.17 -21.19 13.14
N ASP A 200 10.50 -21.29 13.24
CA ASP A 200 11.41 -21.90 12.24
C ASP A 200 11.06 -23.37 11.99
N GLY A 201 10.03 -23.59 11.17
CA GLY A 201 9.70 -24.87 10.56
C GLY A 201 10.49 -25.07 9.26
N PRO A 202 10.75 -26.33 8.87
CA PRO A 202 11.54 -26.64 7.67
C PRO A 202 10.95 -25.97 6.43
N ALA A 203 11.83 -25.39 5.61
CA ALA A 203 11.55 -24.50 4.47
C ALA A 203 10.84 -25.15 3.25
N GLY A 204 9.94 -26.13 3.47
CA GLY A 204 9.17 -26.83 2.44
C GLY A 204 7.68 -26.51 2.39
N GLU A 205 7.14 -25.72 3.34
CA GLU A 205 5.68 -25.56 3.51
C GLU A 205 5.13 -24.15 3.19
N ARG A 206 5.92 -23.29 2.55
CA ARG A 206 5.44 -21.96 2.17
C ARG A 206 4.74 -22.01 0.81
N TYR A 207 3.44 -21.69 0.85
CA TYR A 207 2.44 -21.71 -0.24
C TYR A 207 1.69 -23.04 -0.49
N ALA A 208 1.37 -23.80 0.55
CA ALA A 208 0.15 -24.59 0.46
C ALA A 208 -1.02 -23.59 0.38
N ILE A 209 -1.61 -23.42 -0.80
CA ILE A 209 -2.86 -22.67 -0.95
C ILE A 209 -3.87 -23.42 -0.08
N ASP A 210 -4.31 -22.78 1.00
CA ASP A 210 -5.38 -23.30 1.84
C ASP A 210 -6.67 -23.32 0.99
N GLN A 211 -6.94 -24.49 0.41
CA GLN A 211 -8.06 -24.68 -0.52
C GLN A 211 -9.38 -24.47 0.20
N ASP A 212 -9.45 -24.79 1.49
CA ASP A 212 -10.64 -24.65 2.32
C ASP A 212 -10.89 -23.16 2.61
N HIS A 213 -9.82 -22.40 2.89
CA HIS A 213 -9.91 -20.95 3.03
C HIS A 213 -10.36 -20.25 1.75
N MET A 214 -9.78 -20.61 0.60
CA MET A 214 -10.22 -20.04 -0.68
C MET A 214 -11.65 -20.43 -1.03
N ALA A 215 -12.07 -21.65 -0.71
CA ALA A 215 -13.45 -22.09 -0.91
C ALA A 215 -14.43 -21.29 -0.03
N ALA A 216 -14.10 -21.07 1.24
CA ALA A 216 -14.91 -20.24 2.13
C ALA A 216 -14.98 -18.79 1.66
N GLU A 217 -13.86 -18.20 1.23
CA GLU A 217 -13.82 -16.83 0.69
C GLU A 217 -14.64 -16.68 -0.59
N ALA A 218 -14.58 -17.65 -1.50
CA ALA A 218 -15.37 -17.66 -2.73
C ALA A 218 -16.88 -17.77 -2.43
N ILE A 219 -17.25 -18.53 -1.41
CA ILE A 219 -18.64 -18.66 -0.94
C ILE A 219 -19.13 -17.33 -0.35
N LEU A 220 -18.33 -16.70 0.52
CA LEU A 220 -18.68 -15.41 1.13
C LEU A 220 -18.89 -14.31 0.10
N ALA A 221 -18.10 -14.28 -0.99
CA ALA A 221 -18.24 -13.29 -2.06
C ALA A 221 -19.60 -13.35 -2.79
N HIS A 222 -20.35 -14.43 -2.61
CA HIS A 222 -21.63 -14.68 -3.27
C HIS A 222 -22.79 -14.83 -2.29
N LEU A 223 -22.53 -14.81 -0.98
CA LEU A 223 -23.58 -14.92 0.03
C LEU A 223 -24.46 -13.67 0.03
N SER A 224 -25.77 -13.86 0.20
CA SER A 224 -26.70 -12.75 0.43
C SER A 224 -26.68 -12.34 1.91
N PRO A 225 -27.05 -11.09 2.25
CA PRO A 225 -27.16 -10.67 3.66
C PRO A 225 -28.16 -11.48 4.50
N GLU A 226 -29.11 -12.14 3.84
CA GLU A 226 -30.09 -13.04 4.47
C GLU A 226 -29.47 -14.42 4.75
N ALA A 227 -28.65 -14.92 3.83
CA ALA A 227 -27.86 -16.13 4.04
C ALA A 227 -26.79 -15.94 5.12
N GLU A 228 -26.16 -14.76 5.22
CA GLU A 228 -25.18 -14.47 6.26
C GLU A 228 -25.81 -14.54 7.66
N ARG A 229 -26.99 -13.94 7.80
CA ARG A 229 -27.80 -14.02 9.03
C ARG A 229 -28.22 -15.45 9.35
N ALA A 230 -28.61 -16.23 8.33
CA ALA A 230 -28.94 -17.64 8.50
C ALA A 230 -27.72 -18.46 8.97
N LEU A 231 -26.54 -18.23 8.40
CA LEU A 231 -25.29 -18.92 8.79
C LEU A 231 -24.88 -18.56 10.22
N ALA A 232 -25.06 -17.30 10.63
CA ALA A 232 -24.83 -16.87 12.01
C ALA A 232 -25.80 -17.58 12.99
N ALA A 233 -27.09 -17.64 12.65
CA ALA A 233 -28.10 -18.35 13.45
C ALA A 233 -27.75 -19.84 13.60
N ALA A 234 -27.34 -20.51 12.51
CA ALA A 234 -26.90 -21.90 12.53
C ALA A 234 -25.70 -22.11 13.46
N THR A 235 -24.72 -21.20 13.43
CA THR A 235 -23.52 -21.28 14.28
C THR A 235 -23.83 -21.06 15.77
N LEU A 236 -24.91 -20.34 16.08
CA LEU A 236 -25.43 -20.15 17.44
C LEU A 236 -26.34 -21.31 17.89
N GLY A 237 -26.58 -22.31 17.04
CA GLY A 237 -27.49 -23.43 17.32
C GLY A 237 -28.97 -23.04 17.31
N GLU A 238 -29.32 -21.92 16.66
CA GLU A 238 -30.70 -21.49 16.52
C GLU A 238 -31.42 -22.29 15.42
N PRO A 239 -32.72 -22.61 15.58
CA PRO A 239 -33.46 -23.36 14.59
C PRO A 239 -33.63 -22.57 13.30
N LEU A 240 -33.30 -23.18 12.15
CA LEU A 240 -33.43 -22.54 10.85
C LEU A 240 -34.84 -22.75 10.26
N THR A 241 -35.38 -21.69 9.67
CA THR A 241 -36.60 -21.79 8.87
C THR A 241 -36.34 -22.53 7.54
N PRO A 242 -37.35 -23.12 6.90
CA PRO A 242 -37.19 -23.77 5.60
C PRO A 242 -36.60 -22.85 4.52
N ALA A 243 -36.92 -21.56 4.55
CA ALA A 243 -36.36 -20.57 3.64
C ALA A 243 -34.86 -20.33 3.90
N GLN A 244 -34.45 -20.25 5.17
CA GLN A 244 -33.04 -20.12 5.55
C GLN A 244 -32.21 -21.36 5.17
N ARG A 245 -32.76 -22.56 5.36
CA ARG A 245 -32.11 -23.81 4.92
C ARG A 245 -31.88 -23.82 3.42
N LEU A 246 -32.89 -23.38 2.64
CA LEU A 246 -32.75 -23.26 1.18
C LEU A 246 -31.68 -22.23 0.79
N LEU A 247 -31.54 -21.12 1.52
CA LEU A 247 -30.50 -20.12 1.25
C LEU A 247 -29.08 -20.66 1.51
N LEU A 248 -28.92 -21.52 2.52
CA LEU A 248 -27.61 -22.09 2.89
C LEU A 248 -27.23 -23.34 2.09
N ASN A 249 -28.22 -23.98 1.44
CA ASN A 249 -28.06 -25.20 0.63
C ASN A 249 -28.44 -25.02 -0.85
N ASP A 250 -28.70 -23.79 -1.33
CA ASP A 250 -28.98 -23.56 -2.75
C ASP A 250 -27.78 -24.04 -3.56
N GLY A 251 -28.01 -24.64 -4.73
CA GLY A 251 -26.98 -25.36 -5.51
C GLY A 251 -25.75 -24.54 -5.93
N ARG A 252 -25.74 -23.23 -5.64
CA ARG A 252 -24.59 -22.31 -5.77
C ARG A 252 -23.66 -22.28 -4.54
N HIS A 253 -24.15 -22.67 -3.36
CA HIS A 253 -23.40 -22.72 -2.09
C HIS A 253 -23.60 -24.11 -1.48
N ARG A 254 -22.69 -25.04 -1.78
CA ARG A 254 -22.84 -26.41 -1.30
C ARG A 254 -22.39 -26.54 0.16
N ASP A 255 -23.24 -27.18 0.95
CA ASP A 255 -22.98 -27.78 2.26
C ASP A 255 -22.41 -26.83 3.31
N LEU A 256 -23.04 -25.67 3.53
CA LEU A 256 -22.68 -24.82 4.67
C LEU A 256 -23.28 -25.32 5.99
N ILE A 257 -24.38 -26.06 5.90
CA ILE A 257 -25.04 -26.71 7.02
C ILE A 257 -25.28 -28.19 6.70
N ASP A 258 -25.33 -29.03 7.72
CA ASP A 258 -25.70 -30.42 7.60
C ASP A 258 -27.22 -30.64 7.72
N ASP A 259 -27.66 -31.89 7.64
CA ASP A 259 -29.07 -32.30 7.76
C ASP A 259 -29.70 -31.96 9.13
N THR A 260 -28.89 -31.60 10.12
CA THR A 260 -29.29 -31.24 11.48
C THR A 260 -29.23 -29.74 11.76
N ASP A 261 -29.14 -28.92 10.70
CA ASP A 261 -28.96 -27.46 10.75
C ASP A 261 -27.66 -27.01 11.43
N GLN A 262 -26.69 -27.91 11.61
CA GLN A 262 -25.39 -27.56 12.19
C GLN A 262 -24.42 -27.12 11.09
N PRO A 263 -23.57 -26.11 11.35
CA PRO A 263 -22.61 -25.66 10.35
C PRO A 263 -21.55 -26.74 10.09
N THR A 264 -21.32 -27.05 8.82
CA THR A 264 -20.24 -27.95 8.40
C THR A 264 -18.87 -27.31 8.66
N PRO A 265 -17.74 -28.04 8.54
CA PRO A 265 -16.41 -27.44 8.65
C PRO A 265 -16.22 -26.23 7.73
N LEU A 266 -16.77 -26.29 6.52
CA LEU A 266 -16.75 -25.19 5.56
C LEU A 266 -17.64 -24.02 5.99
N GLY A 267 -18.84 -24.31 6.52
CA GLY A 267 -19.73 -23.30 7.10
C GLY A 267 -19.11 -22.58 8.30
N GLN A 268 -18.44 -23.31 9.18
CA GLN A 268 -17.70 -22.76 10.32
C GLN A 268 -16.52 -21.89 9.86
N LEU A 269 -15.80 -22.31 8.82
CA LEU A 269 -14.69 -21.53 8.26
C LEU A 269 -15.20 -20.24 7.62
N ALA A 270 -16.26 -20.32 6.81
CA ALA A 270 -16.92 -19.16 6.22
C ALA A 270 -17.44 -18.20 7.29
N HIS A 271 -18.04 -18.70 8.37
CA HIS A 271 -18.51 -17.85 9.46
C HIS A 271 -17.36 -17.11 10.16
N ARG A 272 -16.24 -17.80 10.44
CA ARG A 272 -15.05 -17.17 11.03
C ARG A 272 -14.45 -16.09 10.12
N SER A 273 -14.33 -16.38 8.82
CA SER A 273 -13.87 -15.40 7.83
C SER A 273 -14.79 -14.17 7.76
N LEU A 274 -16.11 -14.37 7.84
CA LEU A 274 -17.08 -13.27 7.88
C LEU A 274 -16.89 -12.41 9.13
N GLN A 275 -16.74 -13.02 10.31
CA GLN A 275 -16.49 -12.29 11.57
C GLN A 275 -15.20 -11.47 11.50
N ALA A 276 -14.11 -12.06 10.99
CA ALA A 276 -12.84 -11.37 10.85
C ALA A 276 -12.94 -10.12 9.96
N LYS A 277 -13.68 -10.21 8.84
CA LYS A 277 -13.91 -9.04 7.95
C LYS A 277 -14.70 -7.93 8.65
N VAL A 278 -15.75 -8.29 9.38
CA VAL A 278 -16.55 -7.32 10.14
C VAL A 278 -15.72 -6.62 11.21
N GLU A 279 -14.84 -7.36 11.89
CA GLU A 279 -13.90 -6.80 12.88
C GLU A 279 -12.88 -5.87 12.23
N GLU A 280 -12.32 -6.25 11.08
CA GLU A 280 -11.39 -5.42 10.33
C GLU A 280 -12.03 -4.11 9.86
N GLU A 281 -13.22 -4.17 9.27
CA GLU A 281 -13.99 -2.99 8.87
C GLU A 281 -14.28 -2.08 10.07
N ARG A 282 -14.65 -2.67 11.21
CA ARG A 282 -14.88 -1.93 12.45
C ARG A 282 -13.60 -1.25 12.95
N ALA A 283 -12.46 -1.93 12.90
CA ALA A 283 -11.17 -1.38 13.28
C ALA A 283 -10.75 -0.23 12.36
N GLN A 284 -10.93 -0.38 11.04
CA GLN A 284 -10.68 0.67 10.05
C GLN A 284 -11.56 1.90 10.29
N LEU A 285 -12.86 1.71 10.55
CA LEU A 285 -13.77 2.80 10.90
C LEU A 285 -13.35 3.52 12.19
N GLN A 286 -12.96 2.78 13.23
CA GLN A 286 -12.45 3.37 14.47
C GLN A 286 -11.16 4.17 14.23
N GLN A 287 -10.26 3.66 13.39
CA GLN A 287 -9.04 4.37 13.01
C GLN A 287 -9.36 5.67 12.27
N GLN A 288 -10.28 5.66 11.31
CA GLN A 288 -10.73 6.87 10.61
C GLN A 288 -11.33 7.91 11.55
N LEU A 289 -12.13 7.48 12.53
CA LEU A 289 -12.68 8.38 13.55
C LEU A 289 -11.59 8.99 14.44
N ARG A 290 -10.56 8.21 14.81
CA ARG A 290 -9.40 8.71 15.55
C ARG A 290 -8.65 9.78 14.75
N THR A 291 -8.36 9.54 13.48
CA THR A 291 -7.66 10.52 12.62
C THR A 291 -8.47 11.80 12.47
N ARG A 292 -9.79 11.71 12.20
CA ARG A 292 -10.66 12.89 12.10
C ARG A 292 -10.72 13.69 13.40
N ASN A 293 -10.74 13.02 14.55
CA ASN A 293 -10.72 13.69 15.85
C ASN A 293 -9.39 14.40 16.11
N ILE A 294 -8.26 13.80 15.71
CA ILE A 294 -6.93 14.42 15.81
C ILE A 294 -6.86 15.68 14.93
N ASP A 295 -7.31 15.59 13.67
CA ASP A 295 -7.35 16.74 12.75
C ASP A 295 -8.25 17.87 13.27
N ALA A 296 -9.39 17.52 13.88
CA ALA A 296 -10.29 18.48 14.51
C ALA A 296 -9.67 19.15 15.76
N VAL A 297 -8.82 18.43 16.50
CA VAL A 297 -8.08 18.98 17.64
C VAL A 297 -6.92 19.85 17.18
N LEU A 298 -6.17 19.46 16.16
CA LEU A 298 -5.04 20.22 15.59
C LEU A 298 -5.50 21.48 14.82
N GLY A 299 -6.70 21.46 14.22
CA GLY A 299 -7.27 22.63 13.55
C GLY A 299 -7.75 23.75 14.49
N LYS A 300 -8.00 23.45 15.77
CA LYS A 300 -8.41 24.45 16.78
C LYS A 300 -7.29 25.45 17.13
N PRO A 301 -6.05 25.03 17.49
CA PRO A 301 -4.97 25.96 17.76
C PRO A 301 -4.58 26.77 16.52
N GLN A 302 -4.61 26.18 15.32
CA GLN A 302 -4.31 26.91 14.07
C GLN A 302 -5.33 28.01 13.75
N ARG A 303 -6.61 27.79 14.08
CA ARG A 303 -7.63 28.84 13.97
C ARG A 303 -7.50 29.91 15.06
N GLN A 304 -6.97 29.56 16.23
CA GLN A 304 -6.71 30.52 17.30
C GLN A 304 -5.48 31.40 17.02
N THR A 305 -4.40 30.82 16.48
CA THR A 305 -3.20 31.58 16.08
C THR A 305 -3.51 32.56 14.96
N VAL A 306 -4.20 32.13 13.90
CA VAL A 306 -4.58 33.03 12.78
C VAL A 306 -5.51 34.16 13.27
N LYS A 307 -6.36 33.90 14.27
CA LYS A 307 -7.24 34.92 14.84
C LYS A 307 -6.46 35.91 15.74
N GLN A 308 -5.42 35.45 16.45
CA GLN A 308 -4.53 36.31 17.24
C GLN A 308 -3.63 37.17 16.33
N GLU A 309 -3.06 36.59 15.29
CA GLU A 309 -2.22 37.31 14.31
C GLU A 309 -3.02 38.43 13.63
N ARG A 310 -4.23 38.14 13.13
CA ARG A 310 -5.10 39.19 12.56
C ARG A 310 -5.49 40.27 13.56
N ALA A 311 -5.68 39.93 14.84
CA ALA A 311 -5.99 40.93 15.86
C ALA A 311 -4.78 41.82 16.19
N GLN A 312 -3.57 41.26 16.14
CA GLN A 312 -2.32 42.02 16.31
C GLN A 312 -2.04 42.94 15.13
N GLU A 313 -2.22 42.47 13.89
CA GLU A 313 -2.08 43.29 12.68
C GLU A 313 -3.06 44.48 12.71
N GLN A 314 -4.33 44.26 13.06
CA GLN A 314 -5.31 45.35 13.18
C GLN A 314 -4.98 46.34 14.30
N ALA A 315 -4.42 45.88 15.42
CA ALA A 315 -4.00 46.76 16.50
C ALA A 315 -2.77 47.60 16.11
N GLN A 316 -1.87 47.05 15.29
CA GLN A 316 -0.68 47.72 14.80
C GLN A 316 -1.02 48.78 13.75
N GLU A 317 -1.94 48.49 12.82
CA GLU A 317 -2.46 49.47 11.85
C GLU A 317 -3.18 50.65 12.53
N GLN A 318 -3.92 50.40 13.62
CA GLN A 318 -4.55 51.45 14.42
C GLN A 318 -3.55 52.26 15.25
N GLY A 319 -2.45 51.64 15.68
CA GLY A 319 -1.35 52.31 16.38
C GLY A 319 -0.58 53.27 15.48
N ASP A 320 -0.23 52.83 14.27
CA ASP A 320 0.50 53.64 13.29
C ASP A 320 -0.33 54.83 12.79
N SER A 321 -1.66 54.66 12.68
CA SER A 321 -2.57 55.74 12.33
C SER A 321 -2.61 56.85 13.40
N ARG A 322 -2.42 56.52 14.69
CA ARG A 322 -2.36 57.50 15.79
C ARG A 322 -1.02 58.23 15.90
N ILE A 323 0.07 57.64 15.43
CA ILE A 323 1.40 58.27 15.45
C ILE A 323 1.52 59.35 14.35
N LEU A 324 0.78 59.23 13.25
CA LEU A 324 0.77 60.24 12.18
C LEU A 324 -0.04 61.51 12.52
N GLU A 325 -0.97 61.46 13.47
CA GLU A 325 -1.78 62.63 13.88
C GLU A 325 -1.14 63.50 14.99
N SER A 326 0.02 63.10 15.55
CA SER A 326 0.62 63.77 16.73
C SER A 326 2.01 64.37 16.51
N ARG A 327 2.30 64.88 15.29
CA ARG A 327 3.50 65.72 15.09
C ARG A 327 3.19 67.19 15.44
N PRO A 328 3.83 67.77 16.48
CA PRO A 328 3.70 69.20 16.77
C PRO A 328 4.43 70.05 15.73
N THR A 329 3.74 71.08 15.26
CA THR A 329 4.21 72.13 14.35
C THR A 329 5.40 72.86 14.97
N SER A 330 6.62 72.53 14.54
CA SER A 330 7.83 73.29 14.87
C SER A 330 7.96 74.47 13.92
N VAL A 331 7.87 75.66 14.49
CA VAL A 331 8.07 76.97 13.86
C VAL A 331 9.53 77.10 13.43
N LEU A 332 9.78 77.31 12.13
CA LEU A 332 11.10 77.75 11.63
C LEU A 332 11.07 79.24 11.29
N PRO A 333 12.19 79.96 11.48
CA PRO A 333 12.21 81.41 11.41
C PRO A 333 12.29 81.93 9.98
N LEU A 334 11.62 83.07 9.84
CA LEU A 334 11.59 84.04 8.75
C LEU A 334 12.96 84.26 8.09
N LEU A 335 13.10 83.84 6.83
CA LEU A 335 14.14 84.34 5.92
C LEU A 335 13.47 85.27 4.91
N ASP A 336 13.84 86.53 5.03
CA ASP A 336 13.52 87.65 4.15
C ASP A 336 14.11 87.41 2.75
N LEU A 337 13.22 87.28 1.76
CA LEU A 337 13.57 87.26 0.34
C LEU A 337 12.84 88.41 -0.34
N SER A 338 13.54 89.53 -0.46
CA SER A 338 13.11 90.69 -1.22
C SER A 338 12.84 90.34 -2.71
N PRO A 339 11.91 91.04 -3.38
CA PRO A 339 11.47 90.68 -4.73
C PRO A 339 12.42 91.21 -5.80
N LEU A 340 12.77 90.39 -6.80
CA LEU A 340 13.33 90.84 -8.07
C LEU A 340 12.31 90.70 -9.21
N PRO A 341 12.32 91.65 -10.16
CA PRO A 341 11.15 92.00 -10.96
C PRO A 341 10.92 91.11 -12.19
N MET A 342 9.64 91.06 -12.55
CA MET A 342 9.07 90.56 -13.80
C MET A 342 9.75 91.19 -15.03
N ILE A 343 10.19 90.34 -15.97
CA ILE A 343 10.30 90.72 -17.38
C ILE A 343 9.52 89.70 -18.21
N ALA A 344 8.59 90.24 -18.99
CA ALA A 344 7.65 89.54 -19.83
C ALA A 344 8.23 89.23 -21.23
N THR A 345 7.67 88.18 -21.83
CA THR A 345 7.32 87.99 -23.26
C THR A 345 8.36 88.12 -24.38
N ALA A 346 8.50 87.05 -25.16
CA ALA A 346 8.23 86.96 -26.62
C ALA A 346 8.74 85.58 -27.14
N HIS A 347 7.89 84.67 -27.64
CA HIS A 347 7.46 84.51 -29.05
C HIS A 347 8.57 84.57 -30.12
N ALA A 348 8.84 83.43 -30.78
CA ALA A 348 8.83 83.20 -32.25
C ALA A 348 9.76 82.02 -32.65
N VAL A 349 9.23 80.99 -33.34
CA VAL A 349 9.49 80.62 -34.77
C VAL A 349 10.95 80.18 -35.01
N GLY A 350 11.29 78.97 -35.46
CA GLY A 350 10.78 78.20 -36.61
C GLY A 350 11.78 78.31 -37.79
N MET A 351 12.01 77.19 -38.50
CA MET A 351 12.97 76.94 -39.61
C MET A 351 14.40 76.59 -39.17
N GLY A 352 15.08 75.55 -39.66
CA GLY A 352 14.88 74.74 -40.86
C GLY A 352 16.12 74.88 -41.76
N HIS A 353 17.03 73.90 -41.72
CA HIS A 353 17.73 73.25 -42.84
C HIS A 353 18.84 72.34 -42.34
#